data_AF-A0A1I4R2Y9-F1
#
_entry.id   AF-A0A1I4R2Y9-F1
#
_cell.length_a   1.000
_cell.length_b   1.000
_cell.length_c   1.000
_cell.angle_alpha   90.00
_cell.angle_beta   90.00
_cell.angle_gamma   90.00
#
_symmetry.space_group_name_H-M   'P 1'
#
loop_
_entity.id
_entity.type
_entity.pdbx_description
1 polymer ?
#
loop_
_entity_poly.entity_id
_entity_poly.type
_entity_poly.pdbx_seq_one_letter_code
_entity_poly.pdbx_strand_id
1 'polypeptide(L)'
;MKKSHRNIIVKLNRDYSIVLSQFCNEKNYSGLLFVNIESYDNLLCKNTNFVIAPIFKQLNYQDKIIVAPSVIENNTTLTLEYGSLFVVHHILENQYGEIEGLEPGYSIITLNFLYQLNEEIVVGKKEPFWFELPPAKNLH
;
A
#
# COMPACT_ATOMS: atom_id res chain seq x y z
N MET A 1 26.56 -9.78 3.98
CA MET A 1 25.34 -10.60 3.96
C MET A 1 24.69 -10.46 2.59
N LYS A 2 24.53 -11.56 1.84
CA LYS A 2 23.92 -11.54 0.50
C LYS A 2 22.44 -11.19 0.63
N LYS A 3 22.03 -10.03 0.11
CA LYS A 3 20.61 -9.67 -0.07
C LYS A 3 20.01 -10.70 -1.03
N SER A 4 19.25 -11.64 -0.48
CA SER A 4 18.37 -12.51 -1.27
C SER A 4 17.35 -11.59 -1.92
N HIS A 5 17.60 -11.23 -3.18
CA HIS A 5 16.61 -10.60 -4.02
C HIS A 5 15.54 -11.66 -4.22
N ARG A 6 14.35 -11.45 -3.64
CA ARG A 6 13.19 -12.26 -4.01
C ARG A 6 12.97 -12.02 -5.49
N ASN A 7 13.14 -13.07 -6.29
CA ASN A 7 12.65 -13.06 -7.67
C ASN A 7 11.13 -12.87 -7.57
N ILE A 8 10.65 -11.67 -7.87
CA ILE A 8 9.25 -11.47 -8.19
C ILE A 8 9.02 -12.37 -9.40
N ILE A 9 8.36 -13.50 -9.21
CA ILE A 9 7.91 -14.33 -10.32
C ILE A 9 6.72 -13.56 -10.90
N VAL A 10 7.03 -12.58 -11.75
CA VAL A 10 6.02 -11.83 -12.48
C VAL A 10 5.34 -12.83 -13.41
N LYS A 11 4.19 -13.36 -12.99
CA LYS A 11 3.24 -13.94 -13.93
C LYS A 11 2.63 -12.75 -14.68
N LEU A 12 3.36 -12.22 -15.66
CA LEU A 12 3.00 -11.06 -16.50
C LEU A 12 1.60 -11.17 -17.15
N ASN A 13 0.96 -12.35 -17.09
CA ASN A 13 -0.36 -12.60 -17.64
C ASN A 13 -1.53 -12.44 -16.65
N ARG A 14 -1.31 -11.99 -15.41
CA ARG A 14 -2.41 -11.74 -14.46
C ARG A 14 -2.33 -10.33 -13.89
N ASP A 15 -3.31 -9.52 -14.23
CA ASP A 15 -3.60 -8.28 -13.51
C ASP A 15 -4.40 -8.59 -12.25
N TYR A 16 -3.84 -8.26 -11.08
CA TYR A 16 -4.48 -8.47 -9.78
C TYR A 16 -5.43 -7.32 -9.38
N SER A 17 -5.58 -6.28 -10.20
CA SER A 17 -6.39 -5.09 -9.88
C SER A 17 -7.83 -5.44 -9.51
N ILE A 18 -8.48 -6.32 -10.29
CA ILE A 18 -9.90 -6.69 -10.11
C ILE A 18 -10.09 -7.44 -8.79
N VAL A 19 -9.26 -8.46 -8.52
CA VAL A 19 -9.41 -9.28 -7.31
C VAL A 19 -9.08 -8.47 -6.06
N LEU A 20 -8.09 -7.57 -6.12
CA LEU A 20 -7.78 -6.68 -5.01
C LEU A 20 -8.87 -5.65 -4.76
N SER A 21 -9.48 -5.10 -5.82
CA SER A 21 -10.62 -4.19 -5.69
C SER A 21 -11.82 -4.88 -5.03
N GLN A 22 -12.15 -6.11 -5.45
CA GLN A 22 -13.20 -6.91 -4.82
C GLN A 22 -12.91 -7.20 -3.35
N PHE A 23 -11.69 -7.60 -3.02
CA PHE A 23 -11.27 -7.87 -1.65
C PHE A 23 -11.28 -6.61 -0.77
N CYS A 24 -10.79 -5.47 -1.29
CA CYS A 24 -10.79 -4.17 -0.64
C CYS A 24 -12.22 -3.75 -0.25
N ASN A 25 -13.15 -3.87 -1.20
CA ASN A 25 -14.56 -3.54 -0.97
C ASN A 25 -15.22 -4.48 0.03
N GLU A 26 -14.99 -5.79 -0.07
CA GLU A 26 -15.58 -6.77 0.85
C GLU A 26 -15.11 -6.57 2.30
N LYS A 27 -13.85 -6.15 2.48
CA LYS A 27 -13.27 -5.88 3.80
C LYS A 27 -13.53 -4.46 4.31
N ASN A 28 -14.20 -3.62 3.54
CA ASN A 28 -14.39 -2.20 3.83
C ASN A 28 -13.08 -1.47 4.13
N TYR A 29 -12.02 -1.79 3.39
CA TYR A 29 -10.79 -1.02 3.43
C TYR A 29 -10.97 0.30 2.66
N SER A 30 -10.28 1.34 3.12
CA SER A 30 -10.49 2.70 2.62
C SER A 30 -9.85 2.96 1.27
N GLY A 31 -8.99 2.06 0.78
CA GLY A 31 -8.37 2.27 -0.52
C GLY A 31 -7.40 1.19 -0.99
N LEU A 32 -7.15 1.25 -2.30
CA LEU A 32 -6.16 0.47 -3.02
C LEU A 32 -5.21 1.44 -3.73
N LEU A 33 -3.92 1.35 -3.41
CA LEU A 33 -2.85 2.15 -3.99
C LEU A 33 -1.97 1.27 -4.87
N PHE A 34 -1.85 1.67 -6.13
CA PHE A 34 -0.91 1.08 -7.06
C PHE A 34 0.34 1.94 -7.15
N VAL A 35 1.50 1.35 -6.86
CA VAL A 35 2.79 2.04 -6.87
C VAL A 35 3.77 1.28 -7.75
N ASN A 36 4.83 1.94 -8.23
CA ASN A 36 5.88 1.23 -8.95
C ASN A 36 6.60 0.20 -8.04
N ILE A 37 7.28 -0.77 -8.67
CA ILE A 37 7.96 -1.87 -7.96
C ILE A 37 8.96 -1.33 -6.92
N GLU A 38 9.74 -0.31 -7.28
CA GLU A 38 10.76 0.26 -6.39
C GLU A 38 10.16 0.88 -5.13
N SER A 39 9.09 1.66 -5.27
CA SER A 39 8.36 2.27 -4.15
C SER A 39 7.78 1.18 -3.24
N TYR A 40 7.20 0.14 -3.83
CA TYR A 40 6.66 -0.98 -3.07
C TYR A 40 7.76 -1.74 -2.29
N ASP A 41 8.88 -2.05 -2.94
CA ASP A 41 10.01 -2.72 -2.30
C ASP A 41 10.59 -1.87 -1.16
N ASN A 42 10.65 -0.55 -1.32
CA ASN A 42 11.10 0.37 -0.27
C ASN A 42 10.17 0.36 0.96
N LEU A 43 8.86 0.28 0.77
CA LEU A 43 7.89 0.11 1.86
C LEU A 43 8.06 -1.24 2.57
N LEU A 44 8.18 -2.33 1.79
CA LEU A 44 8.34 -3.69 2.32
C LEU A 44 9.64 -3.86 3.10
N CYS A 45 10.74 -3.30 2.59
CA CYS A 45 12.04 -3.34 3.23
C CYS A 45 12.16 -2.37 4.41
N LYS A 46 11.11 -1.58 4.68
CA LYS A 46 11.09 -0.50 5.70
C LYS A 46 12.20 0.53 5.48
N ASN A 47 12.64 0.71 4.23
CA ASN A 47 13.55 1.79 3.86
C ASN A 47 12.82 3.14 3.88
N THR A 48 11.54 3.12 3.54
CA THR A 48 10.60 4.23 3.66
C THR A 48 9.31 3.74 4.31
N ASN A 49 8.56 4.66 4.91
CA ASN A 49 7.25 4.39 5.50
C ASN A 49 6.18 5.35 4.95
N PHE A 50 6.42 5.96 3.79
CA PHE A 50 5.48 6.87 3.17
C PHE A 50 5.37 6.61 1.68
N VAL A 51 4.23 7.01 1.13
CA VAL A 51 3.97 7.07 -0.31
C VAL A 51 3.54 8.47 -0.70
N ILE A 52 3.91 8.87 -1.90
CA ILE A 52 3.36 10.06 -2.54
C ILE A 52 2.25 9.60 -3.48
N ALA A 53 1.04 10.08 -3.26
CA ALA A 53 -0.13 9.70 -4.04
C ALA A 53 -1.11 10.88 -4.19
N PRO A 54 -1.99 10.88 -5.21
CA PRO A 54 -3.03 11.89 -5.34
C PRO A 54 -3.87 12.01 -4.06
N ILE A 55 -4.39 13.21 -3.77
CA ILE A 55 -5.24 13.42 -2.58
C ILE A 55 -6.51 12.56 -2.70
N PHE A 56 -6.74 11.70 -1.69
CA PHE A 56 -7.95 10.89 -1.58
C PHE A 56 -8.98 11.59 -0.69
N LYS A 57 -10.20 11.80 -1.21
CA LYS A 57 -11.26 12.54 -0.49
C LYS A 57 -11.72 11.91 0.83
N GLN A 58 -11.36 10.65 1.13
CA GLN A 58 -11.94 9.89 2.24
C GLN A 58 -10.91 9.06 3.03
N LEU A 59 -9.62 9.36 2.91
CA LEU A 59 -8.59 8.63 3.65
C LEU A 59 -8.35 9.29 5.01
N ASN A 60 -8.43 8.53 6.10
CA ASN A 60 -8.30 9.02 7.47
C ASN A 60 -7.18 8.31 8.24
N TYR A 61 -6.84 8.87 9.41
CA TYR A 61 -5.98 8.19 10.39
C TYR A 61 -6.57 6.81 10.76
N GLN A 62 -5.70 5.80 10.85
CA GLN A 62 -6.02 4.39 11.11
C GLN A 62 -6.75 3.64 10.01
N ASP A 63 -7.02 4.27 8.87
CA ASP A 63 -7.61 3.58 7.74
C ASP A 63 -6.68 2.47 7.23
N LYS A 64 -7.29 1.33 6.91
CA LYS A 64 -6.59 0.21 6.29
C LYS A 64 -6.62 0.37 4.79
N ILE A 65 -5.45 0.29 4.16
CA ILE A 65 -5.30 0.34 2.71
C ILE A 65 -4.40 -0.77 2.20
N ILE A 66 -4.66 -1.19 0.97
CA ILE A 66 -3.80 -2.12 0.26
C ILE A 66 -2.85 -1.29 -0.61
N VAL A 67 -1.54 -1.57 -0.52
CA VAL A 67 -0.55 -1.06 -1.47
C VAL A 67 -0.03 -2.22 -2.28
N ALA A 68 -0.11 -2.15 -3.60
CA ALA A 68 0.33 -3.20 -4.50
C ALA A 68 1.26 -2.65 -5.60
N PRO A 69 2.28 -3.42 -6.02
CA PRO A 69 3.17 -3.02 -7.09
C PRO A 69 2.46 -3.15 -8.45
N SER A 70 2.66 -2.15 -9.30
CA SER A 70 2.10 -2.06 -10.64
C SER A 70 3.12 -1.53 -11.64
N VAL A 71 2.85 -1.80 -12.91
CA VAL A 71 3.57 -1.22 -14.05
C VAL A 71 2.58 -0.59 -15.03
N ILE A 72 3.03 0.38 -15.81
CA ILE A 72 2.24 0.94 -16.90
C ILE A 72 2.71 0.26 -18.19
N GLU A 73 1.83 -0.49 -18.83
CA GLU A 73 2.06 -1.14 -20.12
C GLU A 73 0.95 -0.72 -21.08
N ASN A 74 1.30 -0.19 -22.26
CA ASN A 74 0.33 0.26 -23.28
C ASN A 74 -0.76 1.19 -22.72
N ASN A 75 -0.37 2.19 -21.91
CA ASN A 75 -1.27 3.11 -21.19
C ASN A 75 -2.25 2.44 -20.20
N THR A 76 -2.02 1.18 -19.85
CA THR A 76 -2.82 0.45 -18.88
C THR A 76 -1.97 0.17 -17.64
N THR A 77 -2.52 0.42 -16.45
CA THR A 77 -1.85 0.04 -15.20
C THR A 77 -2.14 -1.43 -14.93
N LEU A 78 -1.09 -2.24 -14.87
CA LEU A 78 -1.16 -3.67 -14.56
C LEU A 78 -0.61 -3.92 -13.16
N THR A 79 -1.43 -4.52 -12.29
CA THR A 79 -1.02 -4.88 -10.94
C THR A 79 -0.32 -6.23 -10.96
N LEU A 80 0.89 -6.30 -10.41
CA LEU A 80 1.78 -7.45 -10.59
C LEU A 80 1.60 -8.56 -9.56
N GLU A 81 1.11 -8.22 -8.36
CA GLU A 81 0.88 -9.15 -7.26
C GLU A 81 -0.14 -8.58 -6.25
N TYR A 82 -0.49 -9.38 -5.23
CA TYR A 82 -1.49 -9.01 -4.22
C TYR A 82 -1.10 -7.82 -3.35
N GLY A 83 0.18 -7.43 -3.28
CA GLY A 83 0.62 -6.33 -2.45
C GLY A 83 0.63 -6.66 -0.96
N SER A 84 0.46 -5.62 -0.14
CA SER A 84 0.46 -5.71 1.33
C SER A 84 -0.57 -4.77 1.94
N LEU A 85 -1.04 -5.11 3.13
CA LEU A 85 -1.96 -4.29 3.90
C LEU A 85 -1.17 -3.34 4.81
N PHE A 86 -1.58 -2.08 4.83
CA PHE A 86 -1.02 -1.01 5.65
C PHE A 86 -2.11 -0.29 6.43
N VAL A 87 -1.71 0.40 7.49
CA VAL A 87 -2.54 1.34 8.25
C VAL A 87 -2.00 2.74 8.05
N VAL A 88 -2.89 3.68 7.76
CA VAL A 88 -2.55 5.10 7.65
C VAL A 88 -2.20 5.65 9.02
N HIS A 89 -1.01 6.22 9.12
CA HIS A 89 -0.53 6.87 10.33
C HIS A 89 -0.65 8.39 10.25
N HIS A 90 -0.39 8.97 9.08
CA HIS A 90 -0.43 10.42 8.89
C HIS A 90 -0.65 10.76 7.42
N ILE A 91 -1.30 11.89 7.15
CA ILE A 91 -1.54 12.38 5.79
C ILE A 91 -1.17 13.86 5.77
N LEU A 92 -0.28 14.24 4.87
CA LEU A 92 0.02 15.63 4.53
C LEU A 92 -0.50 15.91 3.13
N GLU A 93 -1.61 16.65 3.04
CA GLU A 93 -2.19 17.07 1.77
C GLU A 93 -1.54 18.35 1.27
N ASN A 94 -1.26 18.40 -0.03
CA ASN A 94 -0.74 19.56 -0.73
C ASN A 94 -1.81 20.08 -1.69
N GLN A 95 -2.82 20.77 -1.15
CA GLN A 95 -3.96 21.24 -1.93
C GLN A 95 -3.58 22.42 -2.84
N TYR A 96 -2.71 23.30 -2.36
CA TYR A 96 -2.39 24.57 -2.99
C TYR A 96 -0.88 24.84 -3.17
N GLY A 97 -0.04 23.80 -3.04
CA GLY A 97 1.41 23.92 -3.23
C GLY A 97 2.15 24.37 -1.97
N GLU A 98 1.61 24.04 -0.79
CA GLU A 98 2.18 24.32 0.51
C GLU A 98 3.43 23.49 0.83
N ILE A 99 3.61 22.35 0.15
CA ILE A 99 4.74 21.44 0.34
C ILE A 99 5.73 21.59 -0.81
N GLU A 100 6.93 22.08 -0.49
CA GLU A 100 8.01 22.24 -1.46
C GLU A 100 8.39 20.89 -2.11
N GLY A 101 8.50 20.88 -3.44
CA GLY A 101 8.87 19.69 -4.21
C GLY A 101 7.73 18.69 -4.42
N LEU A 102 6.51 18.99 -3.95
CA LEU A 102 5.32 18.18 -4.21
C LEU A 102 4.35 18.92 -5.12
N GLU A 103 3.79 18.23 -6.10
CA GLU A 103 2.79 18.80 -6.99
C GLU A 103 1.46 19.05 -6.26
N PRO A 104 0.77 20.18 -6.50
CA PRO A 104 -0.57 20.40 -5.98
C PRO A 104 -1.53 19.28 -6.39
N GLY A 105 -2.40 18.85 -5.47
CA GLY A 105 -3.30 17.71 -5.68
C GLY A 105 -2.70 16.35 -5.28
N TYR A 106 -1.47 16.32 -4.77
CA TYR A 106 -0.84 15.13 -4.19
C TYR A 106 -0.74 15.23 -2.66
N SER A 107 -0.46 14.10 -2.03
CA SER A 107 -0.30 13.96 -0.60
C SER A 107 0.87 13.05 -0.26
N ILE A 108 1.48 13.27 0.90
CA ILE A 108 2.41 12.33 1.52
C ILE A 108 1.62 11.54 2.55
N ILE A 109 1.49 10.23 2.33
CA ILE A 109 0.74 9.32 3.20
C ILE A 109 1.76 8.46 3.94
N THR A 110 1.87 8.65 5.25
CA THR A 110 2.68 7.79 6.12
C THR A 110 1.90 6.54 6.49
N LEU A 111 2.52 5.38 6.31
CA LEU A 111 1.93 4.06 6.40
C LEU A 111 2.70 3.17 7.37
N ASN A 112 1.96 2.39 8.16
CA ASN A 112 2.49 1.32 8.98
C ASN A 112 2.14 -0.02 8.34
N PHE A 113 3.15 -0.82 8.05
CA PHE A 113 2.97 -2.17 7.50
C PHE A 113 2.24 -3.08 8.51
N LEU A 114 1.21 -3.79 8.04
CA LEU A 114 0.56 -4.86 8.80
C LEU A 114 1.07 -6.24 8.37
N TYR A 115 0.75 -6.66 7.15
CA TYR A 115 1.16 -7.95 6.62
C TYR A 115 1.09 -8.00 5.09
N GLN A 116 1.84 -8.92 4.51
CA GLN A 116 1.82 -9.18 3.07
C GLN A 116 0.59 -10.00 2.70
N LEU A 117 -0.09 -9.61 1.62
CA LEU A 117 -1.24 -10.35 1.09
C LEU A 117 -0.78 -11.53 0.23
N ASN A 118 -1.57 -12.59 0.21
CA ASN A 118 -1.34 -13.76 -0.62
C ASN A 118 -2.69 -14.34 -1.10
N GLU A 119 -2.63 -15.37 -1.94
CA GLU A 119 -3.82 -16.01 -2.49
C GLU A 119 -4.75 -16.57 -1.41
N GLU A 120 -4.22 -17.14 -0.33
CA GLU A 120 -5.03 -17.69 0.77
C GLU A 120 -5.80 -16.60 1.53
N ILE A 121 -5.20 -15.41 1.70
CA ILE A 121 -5.84 -14.27 2.36
C ILE A 121 -6.89 -13.65 1.44
N VAL A 122 -6.53 -13.41 0.17
CA VAL A 122 -7.36 -12.65 -0.77
C VAL A 122 -8.51 -13.51 -1.32
N VAL A 123 -8.20 -14.74 -1.77
CA VAL A 123 -9.20 -15.67 -2.34
C VAL A 123 -9.86 -16.50 -1.24
N GLY A 124 -9.06 -16.97 -0.27
CA GLY A 124 -9.59 -17.73 0.87
C GLY A 124 -10.26 -16.86 1.94
N LYS A 125 -10.12 -15.53 1.86
CA LYS A 125 -10.75 -14.52 2.73
C LYS A 125 -10.39 -14.64 4.22
N LYS A 126 -9.30 -15.34 4.53
CA LYS A 126 -8.81 -15.56 5.89
C LYS A 126 -7.76 -14.51 6.21
N GLU A 127 -8.15 -13.45 6.90
CA GLU A 127 -7.17 -12.52 7.45
C GLU A 127 -6.39 -13.19 8.59
N PRO A 128 -5.06 -12.99 8.65
CA PRO A 128 -4.30 -13.39 9.82
C PRO A 128 -4.82 -12.65 11.06
N PHE A 129 -4.99 -13.37 12.17
CA PHE A 129 -5.28 -12.74 13.46
C PHE A 129 -4.08 -11.87 13.88
N TRP A 130 -4.28 -10.55 13.88
CA TRP A 130 -3.30 -9.61 14.43
C TRP A 130 -3.89 -8.94 15.67
N PHE A 131 -3.20 -9.10 16.79
CA PHE A 131 -3.36 -8.20 17.92
C PHE A 131 -2.70 -6.88 17.53
N GLU A 132 -3.50 -5.83 17.40
CA GLU A 132 -2.96 -4.47 17.47
C GLU A 132 -2.32 -4.33 18.86
N LEU A 133 -0.99 -4.39 18.91
CA LEU A 133 -0.30 -3.99 20.12
C LEU A 133 -0.61 -2.49 20.29
N PRO A 134 -1.23 -2.08 21.41
CA PRO A 134 -1.47 -0.67 21.65
C PRO A 134 -0.14 0.08 21.51
N PRO A 135 -0.14 1.32 20.98
CA PRO A 135 1.07 2.09 20.83
C PRO A 135 1.79 2.10 22.18
N ALA A 136 3.09 1.83 22.16
CA ALA A 136 3.90 1.83 23.37
C ALA A 136 3.62 3.14 24.11
N LYS A 137 2.95 3.06 25.26
CA LYS A 137 2.79 4.21 26.15
C LYS A 137 4.19 4.73 26.40
N ASN A 138 4.42 6.00 26.05
CA ASN A 138 5.65 6.73 26.28
C ASN A 138 6.30 6.25 27.58
N LEU A 139 7.46 5.60 27.47
CA LEU A 139 8.37 5.45 28.59
C LEU A 139 8.95 6.85 28.82
N HIS A 140 8.33 7.53 29.80
CA HIS A 140 8.78 8.69 30.57
C HIS A 140 9.84 9.62 29.96
#